data_AF-A0A6J6MI82-F1
#
_entry.id   AF-A0A6J6MI82-F1
#
_cell.length_a   1.000
_cell.length_b   1.000
_cell.length_c   1.000
_cell.angle_alpha   90.00
_cell.angle_beta   90.00
_cell.angle_gamma   90.00
#
_symmetry.space_group_name_H-M   'P 1'
#
loop_
_entity.id
_entity.type
_entity.pdbx_description
1 polymer ?
#
loop_
_entity_poly.entity_id
_entity_poly.type
_entity_poly.pdbx_seq_one_letter_code
_entity_poly.pdbx_strand_id
1 'polypeptide(L)'
;MPRDTLVTIPEHLDANGKTVSAVRAKLNASFSWGGAPLLIQVVEAQTALRIDHYVEIGFAGFAKMVDALGGIEVCTKKAINDPKSHLVLSAGIHTLGGIEALKYVRTRDFDGMGDLGRMQRQQQFMSSVLKKATSAGVLLNPSRMISFLNAAMATVKTDSTLNSSDLVTLAKQVRNLSASKVRTLTVPLSNVGYSVPGLGSTVLWDPVLAPILFQKLRDDLPVVTEVTPSPSSSSSKKSSSKSTTKPTAKASVAPTIIDQFKTRTAAENPCGALR
;
A
#
# COMPACT_ATOMS: atom_id res chain seq x y z
N MET A 1 3.21 -2.93 6.28
CA MET A 1 3.85 -3.83 7.26
C MET A 1 2.75 -4.51 8.07
N PRO A 2 2.80 -5.83 8.32
CA PRO A 2 1.80 -6.50 9.16
C PRO A 2 1.79 -5.94 10.59
N ARG A 3 0.60 -5.65 11.14
CA ARG A 3 0.46 -5.11 12.51
C ARG A 3 1.01 -6.04 13.59
N ASP A 4 0.98 -7.35 13.34
CA ASP A 4 1.41 -8.37 14.28
C ASP A 4 2.89 -8.76 14.06
N THR A 5 3.66 -7.94 13.32
CA THR A 5 5.12 -8.11 13.17
C THR A 5 5.76 -8.11 14.56
N LEU A 6 6.57 -9.13 14.86
CA LEU A 6 7.34 -9.19 16.09
C LEU A 6 8.56 -8.27 16.01
N VAL A 7 8.54 -7.19 16.78
CA VAL A 7 9.59 -6.17 16.83
C VAL A 7 10.13 -6.02 18.24
N THR A 8 11.30 -5.39 18.37
CA THR A 8 11.77 -4.86 19.65
C THR A 8 11.32 -3.42 19.76
N ILE A 9 10.51 -3.12 20.76
CA ILE A 9 10.13 -1.76 21.12
C ILE A 9 11.17 -1.26 22.13
N PRO A 10 11.82 -0.11 21.89
CA PRO A 10 12.85 0.41 22.78
C PRO A 10 12.23 0.84 24.12
N GLU A 11 13.09 1.19 25.08
CA GLU A 11 12.62 1.85 26.30
C GLU A 11 11.85 3.13 25.94
N HIS A 12 10.69 3.32 26.57
CA HIS A 12 9.79 4.43 26.30
C HIS A 12 8.96 4.78 27.54
N LEU A 13 8.29 5.92 27.50
CA LEU A 13 7.28 6.29 28.48
C LEU A 13 5.92 5.77 28.04
N ASP A 14 5.16 5.18 28.95
CA ASP A 14 3.76 4.85 28.72
C ASP A 14 2.84 6.08 28.79
N ALA A 15 1.55 5.88 28.55
CA ALA A 15 0.55 6.94 28.59
C ALA A 15 0.43 7.67 29.96
N ASN A 16 0.95 7.07 31.05
CA ASN A 16 0.97 7.66 32.39
C ASN A 16 2.33 8.29 32.75
N GLY A 17 3.27 8.34 31.80
CA GLY A 17 4.62 8.86 32.01
C GLY A 17 5.56 7.91 32.74
N LYS A 18 5.22 6.62 32.86
CA LYS A 18 6.08 5.61 33.49
C LYS A 18 7.04 5.01 32.47
N THR A 19 8.31 4.86 32.84
CA THR A 19 9.30 4.16 32.02
C THR A 19 8.97 2.68 31.89
N VAL A 20 8.91 2.21 30.65
CA VAL A 20 8.76 0.82 30.25
C VAL A 20 10.05 0.40 29.57
N SER A 21 10.75 -0.59 30.13
CA SER A 21 11.98 -1.13 29.56
C SER A 21 11.76 -1.73 28.17
N ALA A 22 12.82 -1.80 27.37
CA ALA A 22 12.77 -2.38 26.04
C ALA A 22 12.19 -3.81 26.06
N VAL A 23 11.26 -4.11 25.16
CA VAL A 23 10.50 -5.35 25.17
C VAL A 23 10.16 -5.80 23.75
N ARG A 24 10.07 -7.12 23.55
CA ARG A 24 9.54 -7.67 22.30
C ARG A 24 8.01 -7.63 22.32
N ALA A 25 7.41 -7.11 21.26
CA ALA A 25 5.96 -7.00 21.13
C ALA A 25 5.55 -7.01 19.67
N LYS A 26 4.23 -7.02 19.43
CA LYS A 26 3.66 -6.78 18.11
C LYS A 26 3.81 -5.31 17.74
N LEU A 27 4.08 -5.02 16.47
CA LEU A 27 4.29 -3.66 15.98
C LEU A 27 3.14 -2.70 16.36
N ASN A 28 1.88 -3.14 16.36
CA ASN A 28 0.77 -2.26 16.75
C ASN A 28 0.80 -1.82 18.23
N ALA A 29 1.54 -2.52 19.09
CA ALA A 29 1.66 -2.16 20.50
C ALA A 29 2.41 -0.84 20.68
N SER A 30 3.37 -0.49 19.81
CA SER A 30 4.09 0.78 19.89
C SER A 30 3.15 1.99 19.77
N PHE A 31 2.19 1.92 18.85
CA PHE A 31 1.15 2.94 18.75
C PHE A 31 0.25 2.98 19.99
N SER A 32 -0.14 1.81 20.52
CA SER A 32 -0.98 1.76 21.72
C SER A 32 -0.29 2.28 22.98
N TRP A 33 1.03 2.16 23.08
CA TRP A 33 1.80 2.53 24.28
C TRP A 33 2.34 3.96 24.23
N GLY A 34 2.80 4.42 23.07
CA GLY A 34 3.44 5.73 22.92
C GLY A 34 2.99 6.52 21.69
N GLY A 35 1.86 6.16 21.09
CA GLY A 35 1.28 6.86 19.94
C GLY A 35 2.15 6.82 18.69
N ALA A 36 1.91 7.78 17.79
CA ALA A 36 2.67 7.94 16.55
C ALA A 36 4.20 8.08 16.78
N PRO A 37 4.70 8.85 17.77
CA PRO A 37 6.14 9.00 17.99
C PRO A 37 6.85 7.66 18.25
N LEU A 38 6.30 6.81 19.12
CA LEU A 38 6.91 5.51 19.41
C LEU A 38 6.78 4.54 18.23
N LEU A 39 5.66 4.59 17.50
CA LEU A 39 5.52 3.80 16.27
C LEU A 39 6.58 4.17 15.23
N ILE A 40 6.78 5.46 14.98
CA ILE A 40 7.80 5.98 14.06
C ILE A 40 9.17 5.49 14.49
N GLN A 41 9.55 5.71 15.76
CA GLN A 41 10.84 5.29 16.30
C GLN A 41 11.09 3.78 16.09
N VAL A 42 10.09 2.94 16.34
CA VAL A 42 10.18 1.49 16.12
C VAL A 42 10.34 1.15 14.64
N VAL A 43 9.59 1.79 13.75
CA VAL A 43 9.71 1.54 12.30
C VAL A 43 11.08 1.98 11.79
N GLU A 44 11.54 3.18 12.15
CA GLU A 44 12.86 3.67 11.76
C GLU A 44 13.97 2.76 12.30
N ALA A 45 13.89 2.33 13.56
CA ALA A 45 14.88 1.41 14.16
C ALA A 45 14.91 0.03 13.47
N GLN A 46 13.76 -0.51 13.07
CA GLN A 46 13.66 -1.83 12.44
C GLN A 46 14.04 -1.82 10.95
N THR A 47 13.92 -0.67 10.28
CA THR A 47 14.07 -0.57 8.83
C THR A 47 15.23 0.32 8.38
N ALA A 48 15.80 1.10 9.28
CA ALA A 48 16.73 2.19 9.00
C ALA A 48 16.21 3.21 7.97
N LEU A 49 14.90 3.24 7.71
CA LEU A 49 14.27 4.26 6.88
C LEU A 49 13.99 5.49 7.73
N ARG A 50 14.27 6.67 7.18
CA ARG A 50 13.78 7.93 7.75
C ARG A 50 12.30 8.09 7.41
N ILE A 51 11.50 8.45 8.40
CA ILE A 51 10.11 8.87 8.19
C ILE A 51 10.08 10.40 8.31
N ASP A 52 9.92 11.08 7.17
CA ASP A 52 9.86 12.54 7.13
C ASP A 52 8.52 13.07 7.63
N HIS A 53 7.42 12.38 7.28
CA HIS A 53 6.06 12.80 7.62
C HIS A 53 5.17 11.63 8.01
N TYR A 54 4.21 11.91 8.89
CA TYR A 54 3.23 10.94 9.38
C TYR A 54 1.80 11.41 9.13
N VAL A 55 0.95 10.47 8.73
CA VAL A 55 -0.47 10.68 8.42
C VAL A 55 -1.28 9.59 9.13
N GLU A 56 -2.17 10.00 10.02
CA GLU A 56 -3.12 9.12 10.72
C GLU A 56 -4.55 9.48 10.37
N ILE A 57 -5.36 8.47 10.06
CA ILE A 57 -6.76 8.64 9.69
C ILE A 57 -7.64 7.85 10.65
N GLY A 58 -8.55 8.56 11.34
CA GLY A 58 -9.60 7.93 12.15
C GLY A 58 -10.75 7.38 11.31
N PHE A 59 -11.61 6.55 11.91
CA PHE A 59 -12.72 5.89 11.21
C PHE A 59 -13.75 6.84 10.60
N ALA A 60 -14.19 7.85 11.36
CA ALA A 60 -15.11 8.87 10.84
C ALA A 60 -14.47 9.64 9.67
N GLY A 61 -13.15 9.81 9.75
CA GLY A 61 -12.37 10.47 8.73
C GLY A 61 -12.31 9.71 7.41
N PHE A 62 -11.95 8.44 7.52
CA PHE A 62 -11.96 7.49 6.41
C PHE A 62 -13.31 7.48 5.69
N ALA A 63 -14.42 7.38 6.44
CA ALA A 63 -15.76 7.34 5.84
C ALA A 63 -16.07 8.61 5.04
N LYS A 64 -15.80 9.80 5.61
CA LYS A 64 -16.00 11.09 4.93
C LYS A 64 -15.19 11.21 3.65
N MET A 65 -13.93 10.75 3.63
CA MET A 65 -13.10 10.78 2.42
C MET A 65 -13.67 9.89 1.31
N VAL A 66 -14.16 8.69 1.65
CA VAL A 66 -14.79 7.78 0.70
C VAL A 66 -16.08 8.39 0.13
N ASP A 67 -16.91 9.00 0.98
CA ASP A 67 -18.15 9.64 0.54
C ASP A 67 -17.88 10.87 -0.35
N ALA A 68 -16.83 11.65 -0.05
CA ALA A 68 -16.42 12.78 -0.88
C ALA A 68 -15.97 12.34 -2.29
N LEU A 69 -15.46 11.11 -2.44
CA LEU A 69 -15.14 10.51 -3.74
C LEU A 69 -16.37 9.93 -4.47
N GLY A 70 -17.55 9.95 -3.84
CA GLY A 70 -18.77 9.33 -4.36
C GLY A 70 -18.71 7.80 -4.29
N GLY A 71 -18.04 7.26 -3.27
CA GLY A 71 -17.88 5.83 -3.05
C GLY A 71 -16.72 5.20 -3.84
N ILE A 72 -16.32 4.01 -3.39
CA ILE A 72 -15.20 3.24 -3.94
C ILE A 72 -15.70 1.90 -4.47
N GLU A 73 -15.35 1.59 -5.72
CA GLU A 73 -15.61 0.29 -6.33
C GLU A 73 -14.68 -0.78 -5.70
N VAL A 74 -15.29 -1.85 -5.20
CA VAL A 74 -14.60 -3.05 -4.70
C VAL A 74 -15.17 -4.29 -5.38
N CYS A 75 -14.37 -5.35 -5.37
CA CYS A 75 -14.72 -6.61 -5.99
C CYS A 75 -14.44 -7.76 -5.04
N THR A 76 -15.44 -8.63 -4.86
CA THR A 76 -15.29 -9.83 -4.04
C THR A 76 -15.74 -11.06 -4.81
N LYS A 77 -14.86 -12.06 -4.89
CA LYS A 77 -15.13 -13.34 -5.58
C LYS A 77 -16.06 -14.25 -4.79
N LYS A 78 -16.18 -14.03 -3.48
CA LYS A 78 -17.02 -14.81 -2.57
C LYS A 78 -17.93 -13.84 -1.81
N ALA A 79 -19.10 -14.31 -1.41
CA ALA A 79 -19.91 -13.55 -0.47
C ALA A 79 -19.14 -13.35 0.84
N ILE A 80 -19.22 -12.15 1.40
CA ILE A 80 -18.64 -11.78 2.67
C ILE A 80 -19.78 -11.69 3.68
N ASN A 81 -19.64 -12.40 4.79
CA ASN A 81 -20.46 -12.23 5.97
C ASN A 81 -19.52 -12.24 7.17
N ASP A 82 -19.21 -11.06 7.69
CA ASP A 82 -18.34 -10.89 8.86
C ASP A 82 -19.12 -10.15 9.96
N PRO A 83 -19.65 -10.88 10.95
CA PRO A 83 -20.39 -10.29 12.05
C PRO A 83 -19.58 -9.29 12.89
N LYS A 84 -18.24 -9.41 12.93
CA LYS A 84 -17.38 -8.52 13.72
C LYS A 84 -17.17 -7.17 13.04
N SER A 85 -17.15 -7.14 11.71
CA SER A 85 -17.13 -5.90 10.94
C SER A 85 -18.54 -5.39 10.61
N HIS A 86 -19.57 -6.22 10.78
CA HIS A 86 -20.94 -6.01 10.32
C HIS A 86 -21.06 -5.87 8.79
N LEU A 87 -20.10 -6.39 8.03
CA LEU A 87 -20.18 -6.42 6.57
C LEU A 87 -20.96 -7.65 6.11
N VAL A 88 -21.99 -7.41 5.31
CA VAL A 88 -22.66 -8.43 4.50
C VAL A 88 -22.62 -7.95 3.06
N LEU A 89 -21.96 -8.70 2.19
CA LEU A 89 -21.75 -8.34 0.80
C LEU A 89 -21.83 -9.59 -0.08
N SER A 90 -22.66 -9.58 -1.13
CA SER A 90 -22.71 -10.69 -2.09
C SER A 90 -21.43 -10.75 -2.94
N ALA A 91 -21.17 -11.89 -3.57
CA ALA A 91 -20.12 -11.98 -4.59
C ALA A 91 -20.44 -11.02 -5.75
N GLY A 92 -19.43 -10.30 -6.26
CA GLY A 92 -19.59 -9.36 -7.37
C GLY A 92 -18.84 -8.04 -7.19
N ILE A 93 -19.23 -7.07 -8.01
CA ILE A 93 -18.72 -5.70 -8.02
C ILE A 93 -19.69 -4.80 -7.26
N HIS A 94 -19.17 -4.01 -6.33
CA HIS A 94 -19.96 -3.13 -5.47
C HIS A 94 -19.31 -1.76 -5.36
N THR A 95 -20.11 -0.69 -5.33
CA THR A 95 -19.63 0.64 -4.95
C THR A 95 -19.97 0.88 -3.49
N LEU A 96 -18.95 0.98 -2.65
CA LEU A 96 -19.10 1.15 -1.21
C LEU A 96 -19.01 2.64 -0.84
N GLY A 97 -20.02 3.14 -0.13
CA GLY A 97 -19.94 4.40 0.61
C GLY A 97 -19.06 4.27 1.86
N GLY A 98 -18.87 5.35 2.60
CA GLY A 98 -17.87 5.45 3.67
C GLY A 98 -18.02 4.42 4.78
N ILE A 99 -19.23 4.18 5.25
CA ILE A 99 -19.50 3.19 6.30
C ILE A 99 -19.26 1.76 5.77
N GLU A 100 -19.81 1.41 4.62
CA GLU A 100 -19.62 0.07 4.03
C GLU A 100 -18.14 -0.19 3.68
N ALA A 101 -17.44 0.82 3.17
CA ALA A 101 -16.00 0.76 2.92
C ALA A 101 -15.22 0.52 4.22
N LEU A 102 -15.62 1.16 5.32
CA LEU A 102 -14.97 0.97 6.62
C LEU A 102 -15.17 -0.46 7.12
N LYS A 103 -16.38 -1.00 6.99
CA LYS A 103 -16.67 -2.40 7.33
C LYS A 103 -15.84 -3.35 6.46
N TYR A 104 -15.74 -3.07 5.15
CA TYR A 104 -14.95 -3.84 4.19
C TYR A 104 -13.47 -3.92 4.57
N VAL A 105 -12.81 -2.79 4.83
CA VAL A 105 -11.37 -2.78 5.18
C VAL A 105 -11.09 -3.32 6.59
N ARG A 106 -12.11 -3.47 7.43
CA ARG A 106 -12.03 -4.07 8.78
C ARG A 106 -12.32 -5.57 8.79
N THR A 107 -12.90 -6.11 7.71
CA THR A 107 -13.34 -7.50 7.63
C THR A 107 -12.14 -8.45 7.69
N ARG A 108 -12.23 -9.48 8.54
CA ARG A 108 -11.20 -10.50 8.80
C ARG A 108 -11.73 -11.93 8.62
N ASP A 109 -13.00 -12.14 8.94
CA ASP A 109 -13.52 -13.47 9.26
C ASP A 109 -14.45 -13.97 8.16
N PHE A 110 -13.91 -14.24 6.97
CA PHE A 110 -14.67 -14.88 5.90
C PHE A 110 -13.84 -15.74 4.93
N ASP A 111 -12.53 -15.46 4.81
CA ASP A 111 -11.66 -16.09 3.81
C ASP A 111 -10.60 -17.03 4.42
N GLY A 112 -10.58 -17.19 5.74
CA GLY A 112 -9.59 -17.98 6.47
C GLY A 112 -8.18 -17.37 6.49
N MET A 113 -7.99 -16.16 5.92
CA MET A 113 -6.70 -15.48 5.85
C MET A 113 -6.51 -14.43 6.96
N GLY A 114 -7.56 -14.12 7.71
CA GLY A 114 -7.53 -13.24 8.87
C GLY A 114 -6.88 -11.88 8.59
N ASP A 115 -5.78 -11.58 9.28
CA ASP A 115 -5.08 -10.29 9.17
C ASP A 115 -4.38 -10.10 7.80
N LEU A 116 -3.87 -11.19 7.22
CA LEU A 116 -3.21 -11.14 5.91
C LEU A 116 -4.22 -10.87 4.80
N GLY A 117 -5.38 -11.51 4.85
CA GLY A 117 -6.48 -11.23 3.94
C GLY A 117 -6.94 -9.78 4.07
N ARG A 118 -7.09 -9.29 5.31
CA ARG A 118 -7.45 -7.89 5.56
C ARG A 118 -6.41 -6.92 4.99
N MET A 119 -5.13 -7.19 5.18
CA MET A 119 -4.05 -6.37 4.61
C MET A 119 -4.09 -6.34 3.08
N GLN A 120 -4.34 -7.49 2.42
CA GLN A 120 -4.48 -7.54 0.96
C GLN A 120 -5.69 -6.72 0.49
N ARG A 121 -6.84 -6.81 1.18
CA ARG A 121 -8.01 -5.98 0.88
C ARG A 121 -7.75 -4.50 1.09
N GLN A 122 -7.00 -4.12 2.13
CA GLN A 122 -6.63 -2.72 2.38
C GLN A 122 -5.73 -2.17 1.27
N GLN A 123 -4.75 -2.95 0.80
CA GLN A 123 -3.92 -2.56 -0.35
C GLN A 123 -4.78 -2.39 -1.61
N GLN A 124 -5.64 -3.37 -1.90
CA GLN A 124 -6.55 -3.32 -3.05
C GLN A 124 -7.53 -2.14 -2.97
N PHE A 125 -8.06 -1.87 -1.79
CA PHE A 125 -8.95 -0.74 -1.54
C PHE A 125 -8.22 0.59 -1.77
N MET A 126 -6.98 0.72 -1.29
CA MET A 126 -6.15 1.90 -1.52
C MET A 126 -5.86 2.12 -3.01
N SER A 127 -5.61 1.04 -3.78
CA SER A 127 -5.51 1.11 -5.24
C SER A 127 -6.80 1.63 -5.88
N SER A 128 -7.97 1.16 -5.44
CA SER A 128 -9.26 1.68 -5.92
C SER A 128 -9.47 3.14 -5.55
N VAL A 129 -9.08 3.57 -4.34
CA VAL A 129 -9.12 4.97 -3.90
C VAL A 129 -8.25 5.84 -4.80
N LEU A 130 -6.99 5.44 -5.03
CA LEU A 130 -6.07 6.19 -5.90
C LEU A 130 -6.63 6.30 -7.32
N LYS A 131 -7.13 5.19 -7.88
CA LYS A 131 -7.74 5.17 -9.21
C LYS A 131 -8.97 6.08 -9.30
N LYS A 132 -9.81 6.11 -8.25
CA LYS A 132 -10.98 7.00 -8.19
C LYS A 132 -10.56 8.47 -8.06
N ALA A 133 -9.62 8.77 -7.17
CA ALA A 133 -9.12 10.13 -6.94
C ALA A 133 -8.43 10.72 -8.18
N THR A 134 -7.74 9.89 -8.96
CA THR A 134 -7.07 10.28 -10.22
C THR A 134 -7.97 10.15 -11.46
N SER A 135 -9.23 9.75 -11.30
CA SER A 135 -10.16 9.60 -12.43
C SER A 135 -10.60 10.96 -12.98
N ALA A 136 -10.87 11.03 -14.29
CA ALA A 136 -11.38 12.24 -14.94
C ALA A 136 -12.64 12.78 -14.25
N GLY A 137 -13.53 11.90 -13.76
CA GLY A 137 -14.76 12.32 -13.08
C GLY A 137 -14.58 13.00 -11.72
N VAL A 138 -13.42 12.82 -11.07
CA VAL A 138 -13.05 13.57 -9.85
C VAL A 138 -12.17 14.76 -10.22
N LEU A 139 -11.18 14.58 -11.10
CA LEU A 139 -10.24 15.63 -11.50
C LEU A 139 -10.90 16.78 -12.26
N LEU A 140 -11.93 16.51 -13.07
CA LEU A 140 -12.66 17.50 -13.86
C LEU A 140 -13.87 18.10 -13.11
N ASN A 141 -14.07 17.71 -11.85
CA ASN A 141 -15.17 18.22 -11.01
C ASN A 141 -14.59 19.05 -9.84
N PRO A 142 -14.56 20.39 -9.95
CA PRO A 142 -13.96 21.26 -8.94
C PRO A 142 -14.57 21.10 -7.55
N SER A 143 -15.89 20.91 -7.45
CA SER A 143 -16.56 20.78 -6.14
C SER A 143 -16.21 19.46 -5.45
N ARG A 144 -16.15 18.34 -6.20
CA ARG A 144 -15.70 17.04 -5.66
C ARG A 144 -14.24 17.08 -5.24
N MET A 145 -13.37 17.70 -6.04
CA MET A 145 -11.95 17.86 -5.72
C MET A 145 -11.77 18.65 -4.41
N ILE A 146 -12.43 19.80 -4.29
CA ILE A 146 -12.37 20.62 -3.06
C ILE A 146 -12.95 19.86 -1.87
N SER A 147 -14.08 19.17 -2.04
CA SER A 147 -14.69 18.37 -0.97
C SER A 147 -13.79 17.24 -0.50
N PHE A 148 -13.12 16.55 -1.43
CA PHE A 148 -12.16 15.49 -1.11
C PHE A 148 -10.93 16.05 -0.37
N LEU A 149 -10.34 17.15 -0.86
CA LEU A 149 -9.20 17.79 -0.20
C LEU A 149 -9.55 18.27 1.21
N ASN A 150 -10.71 18.92 1.38
CA ASN A 150 -11.19 19.35 2.69
C ASN A 150 -11.46 18.16 3.62
N ALA A 151 -12.06 17.08 3.10
CA ALA A 151 -12.27 15.87 3.88
C ALA A 151 -10.94 15.22 4.28
N ALA A 152 -9.96 15.13 3.39
CA ALA A 152 -8.63 14.61 3.71
C ALA A 152 -7.94 15.47 4.78
N MET A 153 -7.91 16.79 4.61
CA MET A 153 -7.29 17.70 5.57
C MET A 153 -7.97 17.69 6.94
N ALA A 154 -9.31 17.65 6.99
CA ALA A 154 -10.06 17.68 8.24
C ALA A 154 -9.99 16.37 9.04
N THR A 155 -9.45 15.30 8.45
CA THR A 155 -9.56 13.94 9.00
C THR A 155 -8.23 13.25 9.22
N VAL A 156 -7.18 13.79 8.63
CA VAL A 156 -5.81 13.36 8.82
C VAL A 156 -5.22 14.12 10.01
N LYS A 157 -4.69 13.40 10.99
CA LYS A 157 -3.71 13.96 11.91
C LYS A 157 -2.34 13.85 11.28
N THR A 158 -1.61 14.96 11.26
CA THR A 158 -0.26 15.04 10.71
C THR A 158 0.76 15.30 11.82
N ASP A 159 2.04 15.08 11.52
CA ASP A 159 3.11 15.64 12.35
C ASP A 159 3.08 17.18 12.31
N SER A 160 3.73 17.82 13.30
CA SER A 160 3.72 19.28 13.47
C SER A 160 4.44 20.04 12.35
N THR A 161 5.22 19.36 11.52
CA THR A 161 5.99 19.99 10.44
C THR A 161 5.31 19.89 9.07
N LEU A 162 4.29 19.03 8.92
CA LEU A 162 3.50 18.94 7.70
C LEU A 162 2.38 20.00 7.71
N ASN A 163 2.52 21.03 6.87
CA ASN A 163 1.54 22.11 6.78
C ASN A 163 0.53 21.88 5.62
N SER A 164 -0.53 22.70 5.57
CA SER A 164 -1.56 22.60 4.53
C SER A 164 -1.01 22.78 3.10
N SER A 165 0.03 23.60 2.91
CA SER A 165 0.67 23.76 1.60
C SER A 165 1.46 22.52 1.16
N ASP A 166 2.06 21.78 2.09
CA ASP A 166 2.73 20.51 1.81
C ASP A 166 1.71 19.46 1.38
N LEU A 167 0.53 19.41 2.03
CA LEU A 167 -0.57 18.53 1.62
C LEU A 167 -1.08 18.85 0.22
N VAL A 168 -1.19 20.13 -0.12
CA VAL A 168 -1.55 20.56 -1.49
C VAL A 168 -0.46 20.18 -2.50
N THR A 169 0.81 20.31 -2.12
CA THR A 169 1.95 19.92 -2.96
C THR A 169 1.96 18.41 -3.20
N LEU A 170 1.76 17.62 -2.15
CA LEU A 170 1.61 16.17 -2.23
C LEU A 170 0.43 15.79 -3.12
N ALA A 171 -0.74 16.43 -2.97
CA ALA A 171 -1.90 16.18 -3.81
C ALA A 171 -1.62 16.47 -5.30
N LYS A 172 -0.88 17.55 -5.61
CA LYS A 172 -0.46 17.86 -6.99
C LYS A 172 0.51 16.82 -7.54
N GLN A 173 1.48 16.37 -6.73
CA GLN A 173 2.41 15.31 -7.12
C GLN A 173 1.66 14.01 -7.40
N VAL A 174 0.76 13.59 -6.49
CA VAL A 174 -0.07 12.39 -6.64
C VAL A 174 -0.98 12.47 -7.87
N ARG A 175 -1.55 13.64 -8.18
CA ARG A 175 -2.35 13.85 -9.41
C ARG A 175 -1.56 13.54 -10.68
N ASN A 176 -0.26 13.85 -10.68
CA ASN A 176 0.61 13.60 -11.82
C ASN A 176 1.19 12.17 -11.82
N LEU A 177 0.95 11.37 -10.78
CA LEU A 177 1.33 9.96 -10.75
C LEU A 177 0.35 9.12 -11.57
N SER A 178 0.88 8.32 -12.49
CA SER A 178 0.10 7.24 -13.11
C SER A 178 -0.15 6.15 -12.08
N ALA A 179 -1.38 5.64 -12.01
CA ALA A 179 -1.73 4.47 -11.20
C ALA A 179 -0.85 3.24 -11.52
N SER A 180 -0.27 3.16 -12.72
CA SER A 180 0.66 2.09 -13.11
C SER A 180 2.04 2.20 -12.44
N LYS A 181 2.41 3.40 -11.97
CA LYS A 181 3.70 3.66 -11.29
C LYS A 181 3.59 3.57 -9.76
N VAL A 182 2.38 3.57 -9.21
CA VAL A 182 2.19 3.34 -7.77
C VAL A 182 2.15 1.85 -7.50
N ARG A 183 3.10 1.40 -6.67
CA ARG A 183 3.23 0.01 -6.25
C ARG A 183 2.90 -0.13 -4.77
N THR A 184 2.18 -1.19 -4.43
CA THR A 184 1.87 -1.61 -3.07
C THR A 184 2.56 -2.95 -2.82
N LEU A 185 3.08 -3.14 -1.61
CA LEU A 185 3.75 -4.38 -1.25
C LEU A 185 3.61 -4.67 0.23
N THR A 186 3.81 -5.94 0.56
CA THR A 186 3.99 -6.39 1.94
C THR A 186 5.47 -6.68 2.13
N VAL A 187 6.03 -6.27 3.26
CA VAL A 187 7.39 -6.65 3.64
C VAL A 187 7.51 -8.17 3.52
N PRO A 188 8.54 -8.71 2.86
CA PRO A 188 8.73 -10.16 2.74
C PRO A 188 8.64 -10.85 4.10
N LEU A 189 7.90 -11.96 4.18
CA LEU A 189 7.58 -12.66 5.43
C LEU A 189 8.17 -14.07 5.41
N SER A 190 8.82 -14.49 6.49
CA SER A 190 9.31 -15.86 6.69
C SER A 190 8.29 -16.73 7.44
N ASN A 191 7.54 -16.14 8.37
CA ASN A 191 6.56 -16.86 9.18
C ASN A 191 5.36 -15.96 9.51
N VAL A 192 4.15 -16.43 9.22
CA VAL A 192 2.91 -15.68 9.42
C VAL A 192 2.13 -16.06 10.68
N GLY A 193 2.64 -17.03 11.44
CA GLY A 193 2.01 -17.60 12.64
C GLY A 193 3.04 -17.98 13.70
N TYR A 194 4.10 -17.20 13.86
CA TYR A 194 5.16 -17.46 14.83
C TYR A 194 4.62 -17.25 16.25
N SER A 195 4.52 -18.33 17.02
CA SER A 195 4.00 -18.29 18.38
C SER A 195 5.07 -17.83 19.36
N VAL A 196 4.75 -16.78 20.14
CA VAL A 196 5.62 -16.31 21.22
C VAL A 196 4.86 -16.43 22.55
N PRO A 197 5.44 -17.10 23.57
CA PRO A 197 4.84 -17.16 24.90
C PRO A 197 4.49 -15.77 25.42
N GLY A 198 3.26 -15.59 25.91
CA GLY A 198 2.74 -14.31 26.41
C GLY A 198 2.29 -13.30 25.35
N LEU A 199 2.63 -13.46 24.06
CA LEU A 199 2.22 -12.56 22.97
C LEU A 199 1.30 -13.23 21.93
N GLY A 200 1.25 -14.57 21.94
CA GLY A 200 0.46 -15.37 20.99
C GLY A 200 1.08 -15.39 19.60
N SER A 201 0.23 -15.48 18.57
CA SER A 201 0.65 -15.51 17.16
C SER A 201 1.20 -14.16 16.70
N THR A 202 2.37 -14.16 16.08
CA THR A 202 3.09 -13.00 15.53
C THR A 202 3.59 -13.29 14.12
N VAL A 203 4.13 -12.26 13.46
CA VAL A 203 4.68 -12.36 12.10
C VAL A 203 6.17 -12.04 12.11
N LEU A 204 6.96 -12.87 11.41
CA LEU A 204 8.39 -12.65 11.18
C LEU A 204 8.63 -12.23 9.74
N TRP A 205 9.50 -11.24 9.56
CA TRP A 205 9.99 -10.87 8.24
C TRP A 205 10.98 -11.90 7.71
N ASP A 206 11.10 -11.95 6.39
CA ASP A 206 12.13 -12.74 5.72
C ASP A 206 13.51 -12.11 6.00
N PRO A 207 14.46 -12.85 6.58
CA PRO A 207 15.74 -12.30 7.01
C PRO A 207 16.67 -11.93 5.85
N VAL A 208 16.35 -12.32 4.62
CA VAL A 208 17.12 -12.02 3.41
C VAL A 208 16.43 -10.95 2.58
N LEU A 209 15.17 -11.17 2.23
CA LEU A 209 14.44 -10.29 1.32
C LEU A 209 14.00 -8.98 1.98
N ALA A 210 13.68 -8.96 3.28
CA ALA A 210 13.28 -7.73 3.94
C ALA A 210 14.43 -6.71 4.05
N PRO A 211 15.67 -7.09 4.46
CA PRO A 211 16.81 -6.18 4.40
C PRO A 211 17.09 -5.63 2.99
N ILE A 212 17.00 -6.47 1.95
CA ILE A 212 17.19 -6.03 0.55
C ILE A 212 16.11 -5.02 0.15
N LEU A 213 14.85 -5.26 0.52
CA LEU A 213 13.76 -4.32 0.28
C LEU A 213 14.07 -2.96 0.94
N PHE A 214 14.42 -2.95 2.23
CA PHE A 214 14.68 -1.70 2.94
C PHE A 214 15.94 -0.99 2.45
N GLN A 215 16.98 -1.72 2.03
CA GLN A 215 18.15 -1.12 1.37
C GLN A 215 17.74 -0.41 0.08
N LYS A 216 16.95 -1.06 -0.78
CA LYS A 216 16.43 -0.41 -1.99
C LYS A 216 15.62 0.85 -1.69
N LEU A 217 14.78 0.82 -0.66
CA LEU A 217 14.00 1.98 -0.26
C LEU A 217 14.87 3.12 0.29
N ARG A 218 15.93 2.82 1.04
CA ARG A 218 16.88 3.84 1.53
C ARG A 218 17.68 4.49 0.42
N ASP A 219 18.08 3.70 -0.57
CA ASP A 219 18.91 4.16 -1.70
C ASP A 219 18.09 4.73 -2.86
N ASP A 220 16.77 4.88 -2.68
CA ASP A 220 15.81 5.29 -3.71
C ASP A 220 15.92 4.46 -5.01
N LEU A 221 16.14 3.15 -4.87
CA LEU A 221 16.27 2.21 -5.98
C LEU A 221 14.93 1.54 -6.32
N PRO A 222 14.68 1.23 -7.62
CA PRO A 222 13.49 0.51 -8.03
C PRO A 222 13.31 -0.82 -7.27
N VAL A 223 12.08 -1.04 -6.78
CA VAL A 223 11.66 -2.29 -6.12
C VAL A 223 11.35 -3.41 -7.12
N VAL A 224 11.21 -3.09 -8.40
CA VAL A 224 11.10 -4.04 -9.51
C VAL A 224 12.19 -3.77 -10.53
N THR A 225 12.66 -4.82 -11.20
CA THR A 225 13.64 -4.69 -12.27
C THR A 225 12.94 -4.92 -13.60
N GLU A 226 12.95 -3.91 -14.46
CA GLU A 226 12.51 -4.03 -15.85
C GLU A 226 13.69 -4.49 -16.71
N VAL A 227 13.57 -5.67 -17.32
CA VAL A 227 14.58 -6.21 -18.22
C VAL A 227 14.03 -6.15 -19.63
N THR A 228 14.62 -5.28 -20.45
CA THR A 228 14.35 -5.29 -21.90
C THR A 228 15.38 -6.22 -22.55
N PRO A 229 14.96 -7.32 -23.20
CA PRO A 229 15.91 -8.18 -23.89
C PRO A 229 16.58 -7.39 -25.02
N SER A 230 17.89 -7.21 -24.92
CA SER A 230 18.69 -6.66 -26.01
C SER A 230 18.80 -7.71 -27.12
N PRO A 231 18.53 -7.38 -28.41
CA PRO A 231 18.76 -8.32 -29.49
C PRO A 231 20.26 -8.65 -29.53
N SER A 232 20.58 -9.92 -29.30
CA SER A 232 21.95 -10.43 -29.34
C SER A 232 22.55 -10.19 -30.73
N SER A 233 23.61 -9.39 -30.81
CA SER A 233 24.40 -9.22 -32.03
C SER A 233 25.34 -10.42 -32.19
N SER A 234 24.80 -11.59 -32.54
CA SER A 234 25.61 -12.72 -32.99
C SER A 234 25.07 -13.26 -34.30
N SER A 235 25.64 -12.73 -35.38
CA SER A 235 25.91 -13.37 -36.69
C SER A 235 25.71 -12.36 -37.82
N SER A 236 26.82 -11.93 -38.44
CA SER A 236 26.96 -11.68 -39.88
C SER A 236 28.36 -11.15 -40.19
N LYS A 237 29.30 -12.07 -40.42
CA LYS A 237 30.45 -11.82 -41.31
C LYS A 237 29.92 -11.84 -42.76
N LYS A 238 30.40 -10.87 -43.57
CA LYS A 238 30.41 -10.79 -45.05
C LYS A 238 29.07 -10.79 -45.79
N SER A 239 28.75 -9.66 -46.44
CA SER A 239 28.93 -9.46 -47.89
C SER A 239 28.08 -8.29 -48.38
N SER A 240 28.70 -7.43 -49.19
CA SER A 240 28.10 -6.37 -49.98
C SER A 240 27.03 -6.90 -50.96
N SER A 241 25.82 -6.34 -50.93
CA SER A 241 25.03 -6.07 -52.15
C SER A 241 23.85 -5.14 -51.84
N LYS A 242 23.63 -4.18 -52.74
CA LYS A 242 22.54 -3.21 -52.80
C LYS A 242 21.19 -3.94 -52.95
N SER A 243 20.21 -3.65 -52.08
CA SER A 243 18.79 -3.78 -52.45
C SER A 243 17.88 -2.97 -51.52
N THR A 244 17.04 -2.17 -52.15
CA THR A 244 15.99 -1.28 -51.63
C THR A 244 14.88 -2.08 -50.95
N THR A 245 14.68 -1.92 -49.63
CA THR A 245 13.41 -2.32 -49.01
C THR A 245 13.06 -1.47 -47.78
N LYS A 246 11.79 -1.05 -47.77
CA LYS A 246 11.00 -0.33 -46.75
C LYS A 246 11.35 -0.68 -45.29
N PRO A 247 11.43 0.28 -44.35
CA PRO A 247 11.63 -0.05 -42.94
C PRO A 247 10.34 -0.65 -42.36
N THR A 248 10.34 -1.95 -42.14
CA THR A 248 9.35 -2.65 -41.31
C THR A 248 9.58 -2.26 -39.85
N ALA A 249 8.51 -1.81 -39.19
CA ALA A 249 8.52 -1.42 -37.79
C ALA A 249 9.09 -2.54 -36.91
N LYS A 250 10.17 -2.23 -36.19
CA LYS A 250 10.74 -3.09 -35.15
C LYS A 250 9.67 -3.31 -34.08
N ALA A 251 9.17 -4.53 -33.95
CA ALA A 251 8.34 -4.91 -32.82
C ALA A 251 9.17 -4.70 -31.54
N SER A 252 8.84 -3.66 -30.78
CA SER A 252 9.40 -3.43 -29.45
C SER A 252 8.96 -4.58 -28.56
N VAL A 253 9.88 -5.45 -28.18
CA VAL A 253 9.60 -6.52 -27.22
C VAL A 253 9.30 -5.85 -25.88
N ALA A 254 8.12 -6.12 -25.32
CA ALA A 254 7.72 -5.56 -24.04
C ALA A 254 8.74 -5.96 -22.94
N PRO A 255 9.12 -5.04 -22.05
CA PRO A 255 10.05 -5.34 -20.96
C PRO A 255 9.48 -6.43 -20.04
N THR A 256 10.32 -7.36 -19.61
CA THR A 256 9.96 -8.37 -18.61
C THR A 256 10.20 -7.80 -17.21
N ILE A 257 9.19 -7.84 -16.35
CA ILE A 257 9.29 -7.35 -14.97
C ILE A 257 9.71 -8.49 -14.06
N ILE A 258 10.85 -8.35 -13.40
CA ILE A 258 11.30 -9.22 -12.32
C ILE A 258 10.92 -8.55 -10.99
N ASP A 259 9.97 -9.16 -10.28
CA ASP A 259 9.44 -8.65 -9.01
C ASP A 259 9.58 -9.69 -7.89
N GLN A 260 10.73 -9.64 -7.22
CA GLN A 260 11.04 -10.53 -6.08
C GLN A 260 10.24 -10.20 -4.81
N PHE A 261 9.62 -9.02 -4.73
CA PHE A 261 8.83 -8.60 -3.57
C PHE A 261 7.33 -8.80 -3.76
N LYS A 262 6.91 -9.34 -4.92
CA LYS A 262 5.51 -9.64 -5.26
C LYS A 262 4.62 -8.41 -5.09
N THR A 263 5.13 -7.25 -5.54
CA THR A 263 4.41 -5.99 -5.45
C THR A 263 3.23 -5.96 -6.42
N ARG A 264 2.23 -5.12 -6.15
CA ARG A 264 1.02 -4.93 -6.96
C ARG A 264 0.92 -3.48 -7.41
N THR A 265 0.51 -3.24 -8.64
CA THR A 265 0.29 -1.86 -9.13
C THR A 265 -1.14 -1.40 -8.86
N ALA A 266 -1.35 -0.09 -8.66
CA ALA A 266 -2.72 0.44 -8.55
C ALA A 266 -3.50 0.41 -9.88
N ALA A 267 -2.82 0.14 -11.00
CA ALA A 267 -3.44 -0.09 -12.30
C ALA A 267 -4.00 -1.51 -12.47
N GLU A 268 -3.56 -2.50 -11.67
CA GLU A 268 -4.13 -3.84 -11.71
C GLU A 268 -5.63 -3.78 -11.50
N ASN A 269 -6.40 -4.44 -12.37
CA ASN A 269 -7.84 -4.47 -12.24
C ASN A 269 -8.20 -5.35 -11.02
N PRO A 270 -8.68 -4.75 -9.91
CA PRO A 270 -9.02 -5.51 -8.70
C PRO A 270 -10.12 -6.54 -8.95
N CYS A 271 -10.89 -6.37 -10.02
CA CYS A 271 -12.03 -7.21 -10.38
C CYS A 271 -11.66 -8.30 -11.39
N GLY A 272 -10.52 -8.18 -12.09
CA GLY A 272 -10.08 -9.15 -13.10
C GLY A 272 -11.22 -9.57 -14.04
N ALA A 273 -11.46 -10.89 -14.10
CA ALA A 273 -12.50 -11.55 -14.90
C ALA A 273 -13.94 -11.44 -14.35
N LEU A 274 -14.17 -10.70 -13.25
CA LEU A 274 -15.53 -10.39 -12.79
C LEU A 274 -16.19 -9.24 -13.57
N ARG A 275 -15.46 -8.62 -14.50
CA ARG A 275 -15.97 -7.66 -15.48
C ARG A 275 -16.21 -8.34 -16.82
#